data_AF-A0A248T602-F1
#
_entry.id   AF-A0A248T602-F1
#
_cell.length_a   1.000
_cell.length_b   1.000
_cell.length_c   1.000
_cell.angle_alpha   90.00
_cell.angle_beta   90.00
_cell.angle_gamma   90.00
#
_symmetry.space_group_name_H-M   'P 1'
#
loop_
_entity.id
_entity.type
_entity.pdbx_description
1 polymer ?
#
loop_
_entity_poly.entity_id
_entity_poly.type
_entity_poly.pdbx_seq_one_letter_code
_entity_poly.pdbx_strand_id
1 'polypeptide(L)'
;MYEQVKALKSGVAVEKPVYNHVTGLLDPPELIHPPKILFIEGLHPLFDPRIRNLLDFSIYLDISKEVKFAWKIQRDMAERGESLESVKASIEARKSDFNAYVDPQRRYADVIIEVLPTQLIPDKGEPEVLRVRLVMREGVKHFSPVYLFDEGSTISWTPCGRKLSCSYPGIQFFYGPDTYFSNEVSVLEMDGQFDRLDELIYVESHLSNLSTKYYGEVTQQMLKHA
;
A
#
# COMPACT_ATOMS: atom_id res chain seq x y z
N MET A 1 1.15 19.88 -13.59
CA MET A 1 1.47 19.26 -12.29
C MET A 1 2.69 19.92 -11.63
N TYR A 2 3.90 19.83 -12.20
CA TYR A 2 5.13 20.34 -11.55
C TYR A 2 5.05 21.77 -11.03
N GLU A 3 4.68 22.73 -11.88
CA GLU A 3 4.61 24.14 -11.47
C GLU A 3 3.65 24.36 -10.29
N GLN A 4 2.51 23.68 -10.28
CA GLN A 4 1.51 23.85 -9.22
C GLN A 4 1.93 23.18 -7.91
N VAL A 5 2.53 21.99 -7.95
CA VAL A 5 3.07 21.34 -6.75
C VAL A 5 4.21 22.17 -6.16
N LYS A 6 5.09 22.71 -7.01
CA LYS A 6 6.17 23.61 -6.59
C LYS A 6 5.61 24.88 -5.93
N ALA A 7 4.61 25.51 -6.54
CA ALA A 7 3.95 26.70 -6.01
C ALA A 7 3.32 26.43 -4.64
N LEU A 8 2.56 25.34 -4.51
CA LEU A 8 1.96 24.93 -3.22
C LEU A 8 3.02 24.68 -2.15
N LYS A 9 4.11 23.98 -2.48
CA LYS A 9 5.23 23.75 -1.55
C LYS A 9 5.92 25.05 -1.13
N SER A 10 5.89 26.08 -1.98
CA SER A 10 6.41 27.43 -1.67
C SER A 10 5.42 28.37 -0.98
N GLY A 11 4.22 27.89 -0.62
CA GLY A 11 3.21 28.71 0.05
C GLY A 11 2.38 29.59 -0.90
N VAL A 12 2.33 29.26 -2.20
CA VAL A 12 1.56 29.99 -3.22
C VAL A 12 0.35 29.16 -3.63
N ALA A 13 -0.84 29.77 -3.60
CA ALA A 13 -2.08 29.13 -4.04
C ALA A 13 -2.11 28.93 -5.57
N VAL A 14 -2.89 27.96 -6.03
CA VAL A 14 -2.94 27.57 -7.45
C VAL A 14 -4.37 27.32 -7.92
N GLU A 15 -4.63 27.63 -9.19
CA GLU A 15 -5.88 27.27 -9.89
C GLU A 15 -5.71 25.87 -10.51
N LYS A 16 -6.11 24.84 -9.78
CA LYS A 16 -5.96 23.43 -10.19
C LYS A 16 -7.14 23.03 -11.08
N PRO A 17 -6.92 22.53 -12.31
CA PRO A 17 -8.02 22.01 -13.13
C PRO A 17 -8.74 20.84 -12.43
N VAL A 18 -10.02 20.68 -12.72
CA VAL A 18 -10.86 19.60 -12.18
C VAL A 18 -11.16 18.62 -13.31
N TYR A 19 -10.76 17.35 -13.16
CA TYR A 19 -11.15 16.30 -14.10
C TYR A 19 -12.44 15.65 -13.62
N ASN A 20 -13.49 15.74 -14.43
CA ASN A 20 -14.80 15.22 -14.10
C ASN A 20 -14.93 13.78 -14.60
N HIS A 21 -14.96 12.83 -13.67
CA HIS A 21 -15.05 11.40 -14.00
C HIS A 21 -16.41 10.97 -14.57
N VAL A 22 -17.46 11.78 -14.43
CA VAL A 22 -18.80 11.50 -14.99
C VAL A 22 -18.86 11.91 -16.46
N THR A 23 -18.35 13.10 -16.80
CA THR A 23 -18.41 13.63 -18.17
C THR A 23 -17.17 13.31 -19.00
N GLY A 24 -16.04 12.98 -18.36
CA GLY A 24 -14.75 12.79 -19.01
C GLY A 24 -14.08 14.09 -19.45
N LEU A 25 -14.54 15.24 -18.97
CA LEU A 25 -14.07 16.57 -19.38
C LEU A 25 -13.30 17.28 -18.27
N LEU A 26 -12.60 18.36 -18.66
CA LEU A 26 -11.97 19.28 -17.72
C LEU A 26 -12.96 20.41 -17.40
N ASP A 27 -13.38 20.46 -16.13
CA ASP A 27 -14.20 21.53 -15.57
C ASP A 27 -13.32 22.76 -15.24
N PRO A 28 -13.93 23.94 -14.98
CA PRO A 28 -13.21 25.12 -14.52
C PRO A 28 -12.30 24.81 -13.31
N PRO A 29 -11.15 25.48 -13.19
CA PRO A 29 -10.22 25.20 -12.10
C PRO A 29 -10.81 25.59 -10.74
N GLU A 30 -10.29 24.95 -9.71
CA GLU A 30 -10.54 25.30 -8.32
C GLU A 30 -9.29 25.89 -7.67
N LEU A 31 -9.50 26.90 -6.82
CA LEU A 31 -8.43 27.52 -6.06
C LEU A 31 -8.01 26.61 -4.89
N ILE A 32 -6.76 26.15 -4.91
CA ILE A 32 -6.16 25.36 -3.84
C ILE A 32 -5.17 26.23 -3.06
N HIS A 33 -5.44 26.41 -1.77
CA HIS A 33 -4.50 27.04 -0.85
C HIS A 33 -3.44 26.04 -0.34
N PRO A 34 -2.21 26.48 -0.06
CA PRO A 34 -1.16 25.62 0.49
C PRO A 34 -1.57 24.97 1.82
N PRO A 35 -1.68 23.64 1.90
CA PRO A 35 -1.95 22.95 3.15
C PRO A 35 -0.65 22.74 3.95
N LYS A 36 -0.78 22.33 5.22
CA LYS A 36 0.38 21.86 6.00
C LYS A 36 0.99 20.57 5.43
N ILE A 37 0.14 19.69 4.91
CA ILE A 37 0.50 18.43 4.28
C ILE A 37 -0.28 18.33 2.98
N LEU A 38 0.42 18.19 1.86
CA LEU A 38 -0.18 17.99 0.54
C LEU A 38 0.03 16.54 0.12
N PHE A 39 -1.06 15.80 -0.10
CA PHE A 39 -1.01 14.49 -0.74
C PHE A 39 -1.26 14.65 -2.24
N ILE A 40 -0.40 14.03 -3.05
CA ILE A 40 -0.63 13.88 -4.48
C ILE A 40 -0.80 12.40 -4.80
N GLU A 41 -2.01 12.03 -5.19
CA GLU A 41 -2.43 10.65 -5.43
C GLU A 41 -2.78 10.48 -6.91
N GLY A 42 -2.50 9.29 -7.45
CA GLY A 42 -2.91 8.89 -8.78
C GLY A 42 -1.91 7.96 -9.43
N LEU A 43 -1.98 7.85 -10.76
CA LEU A 43 -1.16 6.91 -11.53
C LEU A 43 0.30 7.33 -11.71
N HIS A 44 0.63 8.62 -11.59
CA HIS A 44 1.94 9.17 -11.97
C HIS A 44 2.66 10.10 -10.96
N PRO A 45 2.45 9.99 -9.63
CA PRO A 45 3.11 10.91 -8.67
C PRO A 45 4.64 10.78 -8.66
N LEU A 46 5.19 9.63 -9.07
CA LEU A 46 6.63 9.35 -9.09
C LEU A 46 7.21 9.26 -10.50
N PHE A 47 6.45 9.61 -11.55
CA PHE A 47 6.89 9.46 -12.94
C PHE A 47 7.91 10.54 -13.34
N ASP A 48 7.56 11.82 -13.14
CA ASP A 48 8.40 12.97 -13.49
C ASP A 48 9.47 13.21 -12.41
N PRO A 49 10.78 13.17 -12.74
CA PRO A 49 11.86 13.44 -11.78
C PRO A 49 11.73 14.78 -11.07
N ARG A 50 11.16 15.80 -11.71
CA ARG A 50 10.97 17.13 -11.13
C ARG A 50 9.91 17.11 -10.02
N ILE A 51 8.89 16.26 -10.14
CA ILE A 51 7.92 16.03 -9.07
C ILE A 51 8.57 15.25 -7.93
N ARG A 52 9.32 14.18 -8.24
CA ARG A 52 10.01 13.37 -7.23
C ARG A 52 10.89 14.22 -6.31
N ASN A 53 11.60 15.19 -6.88
CA ASN A 53 12.45 16.11 -6.12
C ASN A 53 11.68 17.09 -5.20
N LEU A 54 10.35 17.17 -5.33
CA LEU A 54 9.48 17.96 -4.46
C LEU A 54 8.80 17.11 -3.38
N LEU A 55 8.89 15.78 -3.43
CA LEU A 55 8.27 14.90 -2.43
C LEU A 55 9.14 14.82 -1.18
N ASP A 56 8.49 14.83 -0.02
CA ASP A 56 9.16 14.59 1.27
C ASP A 56 9.07 13.13 1.71
N PHE A 57 8.10 12.39 1.16
CA PHE A 57 7.90 10.95 1.37
C PHE A 57 7.06 10.38 0.22
N SER A 58 7.22 9.09 -0.09
CA SER A 58 6.56 8.45 -1.21
C SER A 58 6.10 7.02 -0.89
N ILE A 59 4.87 6.70 -1.31
CA ILE A 59 4.24 5.39 -1.11
C ILE A 59 3.80 4.84 -2.46
N TYR A 60 4.04 3.56 -2.70
CA TYR A 60 3.51 2.82 -3.85
C TYR A 60 2.68 1.64 -3.37
N LEU A 61 1.42 1.56 -3.80
CA LEU A 61 0.55 0.42 -3.52
C LEU A 61 0.59 -0.55 -4.70
N ASP A 62 1.28 -1.68 -4.52
CA ASP A 62 1.38 -2.72 -5.53
C ASP A 62 0.39 -3.85 -5.22
N ILE A 63 -0.64 -4.02 -6.04
CA ILE A 63 -1.59 -5.11 -5.90
C ILE A 63 -1.33 -6.10 -7.02
N SER A 64 -1.13 -7.38 -6.67
CA SER A 64 -0.89 -8.44 -7.62
C SER A 64 -2.02 -8.56 -8.64
N LYS A 65 -1.71 -9.15 -9.80
CA LYS A 65 -2.71 -9.33 -10.87
C LYS A 65 -3.86 -10.20 -10.42
N GLU A 66 -3.55 -11.23 -9.63
CA GLU A 66 -4.48 -12.21 -9.08
C GLU A 66 -5.44 -11.53 -8.09
N VAL A 67 -4.92 -10.71 -7.17
CA VAL A 67 -5.76 -9.97 -6.22
C VAL A 67 -6.59 -8.90 -6.93
N LYS A 68 -5.99 -8.11 -7.85
CA LYS A 68 -6.72 -7.13 -8.68
C LYS A 68 -7.86 -7.79 -9.43
N PHE A 69 -7.62 -8.97 -10.00
CA PHE A 69 -8.62 -9.72 -10.75
C PHE A 69 -9.77 -10.19 -9.85
N ALA A 70 -9.45 -10.80 -8.71
CA ALA A 70 -10.45 -11.27 -7.77
C ALA A 70 -11.33 -10.13 -7.22
N TRP A 71 -10.74 -9.03 -6.79
CA TRP A 71 -11.50 -7.87 -6.29
C TRP A 71 -12.34 -7.21 -7.40
N LYS A 72 -11.82 -7.16 -8.63
CA LYS A 72 -12.57 -6.61 -9.77
C LYS A 72 -13.78 -7.49 -10.13
N ILE A 73 -13.64 -8.82 -10.07
CA ILE A 73 -14.77 -9.74 -10.22
C ILE A 73 -15.79 -9.52 -9.12
N GLN A 74 -15.37 -9.58 -7.86
CA GLN A 74 -16.29 -9.45 -6.72
C GLN A 74 -17.09 -8.15 -6.81
N ARG A 75 -16.42 -7.01 -7.08
CA ARG A 75 -17.08 -5.72 -7.24
C ARG A 75 -17.95 -5.64 -8.49
N ASP A 76 -17.41 -5.96 -9.68
CA ASP A 76 -18.12 -5.72 -10.94
C ASP A 76 -19.25 -6.75 -11.18
N MET A 77 -19.16 -7.96 -10.63
CA MET A 77 -20.29 -8.92 -10.63
C MET A 77 -21.37 -8.53 -9.62
N ALA A 78 -21.00 -8.07 -8.42
CA ALA A 78 -21.98 -7.68 -7.40
C ALA A 78 -22.70 -6.37 -7.75
N GLU A 79 -22.00 -5.40 -8.37
CA GLU A 79 -22.52 -4.05 -8.58
C GLU A 79 -22.96 -3.76 -10.02
N ARG A 80 -22.41 -4.43 -11.04
CA ARG A 80 -22.53 -3.97 -12.45
C ARG A 80 -23.00 -5.03 -13.45
N GLY A 81 -23.08 -6.30 -13.04
CA GLY A 81 -23.53 -7.40 -13.92
C GLY A 81 -22.66 -7.63 -15.16
N GLU A 82 -21.39 -7.20 -15.12
CA GLU A 82 -20.44 -7.43 -16.22
C GLU A 82 -19.99 -8.90 -16.29
N SER A 83 -19.70 -9.41 -17.49
CA SER A 83 -19.18 -10.77 -17.66
C SER A 83 -17.69 -10.87 -17.29
N LEU A 84 -17.28 -12.05 -16.82
CA LEU A 84 -15.90 -12.37 -16.47
C LEU A 84 -14.93 -12.10 -17.64
N GLU A 85 -15.37 -12.36 -18.87
CA GLU A 85 -14.61 -12.16 -20.10
C GLU A 85 -14.32 -10.68 -20.36
N SER A 86 -15.30 -9.79 -20.12
CA SER A 86 -15.13 -8.33 -20.25
C SER A 86 -14.08 -7.82 -19.28
N VAL A 87 -14.14 -8.27 -18.02
CA VAL A 87 -13.18 -7.91 -16.96
C VAL A 87 -11.76 -8.35 -17.33
N LYS A 88 -11.59 -9.59 -17.81
CA LYS A 88 -10.28 -10.11 -18.26
C LYS A 88 -9.70 -9.29 -19.42
N ALA A 89 -10.51 -9.02 -20.45
CA ALA A 89 -10.08 -8.23 -21.60
C ALA A 89 -9.65 -6.81 -21.21
N SER A 90 -10.40 -6.18 -20.29
CA SER A 90 -10.12 -4.84 -19.77
C SER A 90 -8.79 -4.74 -19.02
N ILE A 91 -8.40 -5.80 -18.28
CA ILE A 91 -7.12 -5.86 -17.57
C ILE A 91 -5.98 -6.09 -18.55
N GLU A 92 -6.12 -7.04 -19.48
CA GLU A 92 -5.05 -7.36 -20.42
C GLU A 92 -4.75 -6.18 -21.36
N ALA A 93 -5.79 -5.44 -21.77
CA ALA A 93 -5.63 -4.24 -22.61
C ALA A 93 -4.80 -3.14 -21.94
N ARG A 94 -4.89 -2.98 -20.61
CA ARG A 94 -4.15 -1.93 -19.87
C ARG A 94 -2.77 -2.35 -19.39
N LYS A 95 -2.44 -3.63 -19.48
CA LYS A 95 -1.23 -4.22 -18.91
C LYS A 95 0.06 -3.66 -19.52
N SER A 96 0.07 -3.44 -20.84
CA SER A 96 1.24 -2.87 -21.52
C SER A 96 1.57 -1.49 -20.97
N ASP A 97 0.59 -0.59 -20.92
CA ASP A 97 0.77 0.77 -20.41
C ASP A 97 1.08 0.80 -18.91
N PHE A 98 0.44 -0.07 -18.13
CA PHE A 98 0.77 -0.22 -16.71
C PHE A 98 2.24 -0.60 -16.52
N ASN A 99 2.73 -1.62 -17.22
CA ASN A 99 4.12 -2.07 -17.11
C ASN A 99 5.12 -1.01 -17.61
N ALA A 100 4.73 -0.19 -18.59
CA ALA A 100 5.58 0.84 -19.17
C ALA A 100 5.65 2.12 -18.34
N TYR A 101 4.54 2.54 -17.73
CA TYR A 101 4.40 3.88 -17.15
C TYR A 101 4.04 3.90 -15.66
N VAL A 102 3.42 2.85 -15.14
CA VAL A 102 2.97 2.78 -13.73
C VAL A 102 3.94 1.94 -12.90
N ASP A 103 4.12 0.66 -13.23
CA ASP A 103 5.00 -0.27 -12.49
C ASP A 103 6.41 0.25 -12.23
N PRO A 104 7.11 0.90 -13.19
CA PRO A 104 8.49 1.32 -12.99
C PRO A 104 8.65 2.35 -11.87
N GLN A 105 7.58 3.05 -11.47
CA GLN A 105 7.60 4.08 -10.45
C GLN A 105 7.91 3.55 -9.05
N ARG A 106 7.61 2.28 -8.76
CA ARG A 106 7.84 1.67 -7.44
C ARG A 106 9.31 1.71 -7.00
N ARG A 107 10.27 1.77 -7.94
CA ARG A 107 11.70 1.91 -7.65
C ARG A 107 12.08 3.21 -6.94
N TYR A 108 11.20 4.21 -6.98
CA TYR A 108 11.43 5.52 -6.38
C TYR A 108 10.69 5.70 -5.05
N ALA A 109 9.89 4.73 -4.64
CA ALA A 109 9.10 4.82 -3.41
C ALA A 109 9.97 4.60 -2.17
N ASP A 110 9.63 5.29 -1.08
CA ASP A 110 10.22 5.07 0.24
C ASP A 110 9.55 3.87 0.92
N VAL A 111 8.26 3.67 0.68
CA VAL A 111 7.48 2.53 1.14
C VAL A 111 6.67 1.92 0.00
N ILE A 112 6.67 0.60 -0.07
CA ILE A 112 5.84 -0.17 -0.99
C ILE A 112 5.00 -1.13 -0.17
N ILE A 113 3.69 -1.14 -0.43
CA ILE A 113 2.76 -2.12 0.12
C ILE A 113 2.42 -3.08 -1.01
N GLU A 114 2.97 -4.29 -0.98
CA GLU A 114 2.69 -5.34 -1.97
C GLU A 114 1.61 -6.28 -1.44
N VAL A 115 0.46 -6.34 -2.10
CA VAL A 115 -0.69 -7.19 -1.75
C VAL A 115 -0.73 -8.38 -2.69
N LEU A 116 -0.59 -9.58 -2.13
CA LEU A 116 -0.43 -10.85 -2.82
C LEU A 116 -1.46 -11.87 -2.31
N PRO A 117 -1.74 -12.95 -3.07
CA PRO A 117 -2.52 -14.07 -2.56
C PRO A 117 -1.83 -14.72 -1.36
N THR A 118 -2.63 -15.19 -0.39
CA THR A 118 -2.13 -15.98 0.74
C THR A 118 -1.39 -17.24 0.30
N GLN A 119 -0.38 -17.64 1.08
CA GLN A 119 0.27 -18.95 0.97
C GLN A 119 -0.22 -19.94 2.02
N LEU A 120 -1.03 -19.49 2.98
CA LEU A 120 -1.52 -20.33 4.09
C LEU A 120 -2.66 -21.27 3.67
N ILE A 121 -3.41 -20.91 2.63
CA ILE A 121 -4.54 -21.71 2.15
C ILE A 121 -4.24 -22.18 0.71
N PRO A 122 -4.01 -23.48 0.48
CA PRO A 122 -3.87 -24.00 -0.87
C PRO A 122 -5.21 -23.93 -1.63
N ASP A 123 -5.16 -23.50 -2.90
CA ASP A 123 -6.22 -23.67 -3.90
C ASP A 123 -7.63 -23.14 -3.53
N LYS A 124 -7.73 -21.95 -2.92
CA LYS A 124 -9.01 -21.21 -2.92
C LYS A 124 -9.03 -20.14 -4.01
N GLY A 125 -10.10 -20.15 -4.80
CA GLY A 125 -10.33 -19.21 -5.90
C GLY A 125 -10.58 -17.76 -5.46
N GLU A 126 -10.83 -17.51 -4.17
CA GLU A 126 -11.12 -16.17 -3.64
C GLU A 126 -10.08 -15.77 -2.58
N PRO A 127 -9.37 -14.63 -2.75
CA PRO A 127 -8.39 -14.15 -1.79
C PRO A 127 -9.08 -13.28 -0.73
N GLU A 128 -9.89 -13.90 0.13
CA GLU A 128 -10.32 -13.24 1.38
C GLU A 128 -9.11 -13.05 2.32
N VAL A 129 -8.21 -14.04 2.33
CA VAL A 129 -6.96 -14.01 3.07
C VAL A 129 -5.83 -13.58 2.14
N LEU A 130 -5.00 -12.65 2.60
CA LEU A 130 -3.95 -12.02 1.81
C LEU A 130 -2.59 -12.20 2.46
N ARG A 131 -1.56 -12.14 1.61
CA ARG A 131 -0.18 -11.94 2.01
C ARG A 131 0.22 -10.53 1.65
N VAL A 132 0.57 -9.71 2.62
CA VAL A 132 0.92 -8.30 2.43
C VAL A 132 2.34 -8.04 2.88
N ARG A 133 3.16 -7.49 1.98
CA ARG A 133 4.54 -7.06 2.27
C ARG A 133 4.59 -5.55 2.42
N LEU A 134 5.16 -5.08 3.52
CA LEU A 134 5.59 -3.72 3.74
C LEU A 134 7.10 -3.66 3.46
N VAL A 135 7.46 -3.17 2.26
CA VAL A 135 8.83 -2.98 1.83
C VAL A 135 9.23 -1.54 2.14
N MET A 136 10.28 -1.36 2.94
CA MET A 136 10.68 -0.06 3.49
C MET A 136 12.11 0.23 3.09
N ARG A 137 12.34 1.36 2.40
CA ARG A 137 13.66 1.76 1.95
C ARG A 137 14.55 2.17 3.11
N GLU A 138 15.76 1.62 3.14
CA GLU A 138 16.78 1.97 4.12
C GLU A 138 17.45 3.31 3.80
N GLY A 139 17.98 3.98 4.83
CA GLY A 139 18.76 5.20 4.69
C GLY A 139 17.96 6.47 4.31
N VAL A 140 16.63 6.41 4.34
CA VAL A 140 15.76 7.58 4.13
C VAL A 140 15.77 8.46 5.38
N LYS A 141 16.05 9.75 5.21
CA LYS A 141 16.14 10.70 6.33
C LYS A 141 14.80 10.81 7.06
N HIS A 142 14.82 10.74 8.40
CA HIS A 142 13.65 10.81 9.27
C HIS A 142 12.65 9.67 9.10
N PHE A 143 13.07 8.57 8.47
CA PHE A 143 12.29 7.35 8.35
C PHE A 143 13.11 6.19 8.94
N SER A 144 12.56 5.55 9.97
CA SER A 144 13.14 4.36 10.60
C SER A 144 12.21 3.19 10.29
N PRO A 145 12.66 2.20 9.49
CA PRO A 145 11.84 1.04 9.17
C PRO A 145 11.35 0.29 10.40
N VAL A 146 10.15 -0.27 10.27
CA VAL A 146 9.57 -1.20 11.25
C VAL A 146 10.38 -2.48 11.21
N TYR A 147 10.64 -3.08 12.36
CA TYR A 147 11.27 -4.39 12.45
C TYR A 147 10.55 -5.29 13.44
N LEU A 148 10.79 -6.60 13.29
CA LEU A 148 10.27 -7.63 14.18
C LEU A 148 11.45 -8.26 14.92
N PHE A 149 11.42 -8.18 16.26
CA PHE A 149 12.45 -8.68 17.20
C PHE A 149 13.87 -8.15 17.04
N ASP A 150 14.56 -8.43 15.93
CA ASP A 150 15.98 -8.12 15.74
C ASP A 150 16.22 -7.48 14.37
N GLU A 151 16.52 -6.18 14.37
CA GLU A 151 16.69 -5.34 13.18
C GLU A 151 17.85 -5.84 12.29
N GLY A 152 17.56 -6.02 11.00
CA GLY A 152 18.52 -6.51 10.00
C GLY A 152 18.72 -8.04 9.96
N SER A 153 18.09 -8.80 10.85
CA SER A 153 18.08 -10.26 10.81
C SER A 153 16.95 -10.81 9.92
N THR A 154 16.93 -12.13 9.66
CA THR A 154 15.80 -12.81 8.99
C THR A 154 15.00 -13.62 9.98
N ILE A 155 13.70 -13.33 10.10
CA ILE A 155 12.80 -13.91 11.09
C ILE A 155 11.52 -14.40 10.41
N SER A 156 11.05 -15.57 10.85
CA SER A 156 9.68 -16.04 10.60
C SER A 156 9.00 -16.26 11.93
N TRP A 157 7.78 -15.76 12.09
CA TRP A 157 7.08 -15.75 13.36
C TRP A 157 5.61 -16.09 13.21
N THR A 158 5.13 -17.03 14.02
CA THR A 158 3.71 -17.37 14.13
C THR A 158 3.25 -16.96 15.54
N PRO A 159 2.45 -15.89 15.71
CA PRO A 159 1.97 -15.47 17.03
C PRO A 159 0.98 -16.46 17.65
N CYS A 160 0.27 -17.22 16.81
CA CYS A 160 -0.73 -18.19 17.21
C CYS A 160 -0.10 -19.37 17.98
N GLY A 161 -0.57 -19.62 19.20
CA GLY A 161 -0.04 -20.66 20.07
C GLY A 161 -0.81 -20.77 21.37
N ARG A 162 -0.17 -21.32 22.42
CA ARG A 162 -0.85 -21.57 23.72
C ARG A 162 -1.42 -20.30 24.37
N LYS A 163 -0.77 -19.14 24.18
CA LYS A 163 -1.17 -17.86 24.79
C LYS A 163 -2.07 -17.01 23.90
N LEU A 164 -2.15 -17.32 22.60
CA LEU A 164 -2.95 -16.61 21.62
C LEU A 164 -3.56 -17.63 20.67
N SER A 165 -4.82 -18.00 20.88
CA SER A 165 -5.55 -18.84 19.93
C SER A 165 -5.82 -18.07 18.62
N CYS A 166 -5.91 -18.76 17.49
CA CYS A 166 -6.32 -18.17 16.22
C CYS A 166 -7.24 -19.18 15.52
N SER A 167 -8.20 -18.71 14.73
CA SER A 167 -8.93 -19.62 13.84
C SER A 167 -8.05 -19.96 12.64
N TYR A 168 -8.41 -20.99 11.89
CA TYR A 168 -7.73 -21.33 10.66
C TYR A 168 -7.90 -20.18 9.63
N PRO A 169 -6.84 -19.79 8.88
CA PRO A 169 -5.50 -20.39 8.81
C PRO A 169 -4.50 -19.81 9.82
N GLY A 170 -4.92 -18.82 10.61
CA GLY A 170 -4.07 -18.09 11.54
C GLY A 170 -3.29 -16.98 10.86
N ILE A 171 -2.16 -16.63 11.46
CA ILE A 171 -1.32 -15.50 11.06
C ILE A 171 0.13 -15.94 11.03
N GLN A 172 0.85 -15.57 9.99
CA GLN A 172 2.29 -15.77 9.86
C GLN A 172 2.96 -14.46 9.48
N PHE A 173 4.06 -14.14 10.15
CA PHE A 173 4.91 -13.00 9.86
C PHE A 173 6.25 -13.44 9.30
N PHE A 174 6.80 -12.62 8.42
CA PHE A 174 8.19 -12.65 8.02
C PHE A 174 8.80 -11.27 8.19
N TYR A 175 10.06 -11.20 8.59
CA TYR A 175 10.85 -9.99 8.58
C TYR A 175 12.24 -10.29 8.03
N GLY A 176 12.79 -9.39 7.21
CA GLY A 176 14.20 -9.47 6.85
C GLY A 176 14.68 -8.38 5.90
N PRO A 177 16.00 -8.24 5.75
CA PRO A 177 16.60 -7.38 4.74
C PRO A 177 16.41 -7.98 3.34
N ASP A 178 16.29 -7.12 2.34
CA ASP A 178 16.20 -7.48 0.93
C ASP A 178 16.82 -6.36 0.07
N THR A 179 17.00 -6.61 -1.23
CA THR A 179 17.42 -5.59 -2.20
C THR A 179 16.31 -5.35 -3.21
N TYR A 180 15.79 -4.13 -3.26
CA TYR A 180 14.69 -3.75 -4.14
C TYR A 180 15.12 -2.65 -5.13
N PHE A 181 15.19 -2.98 -6.42
CA PHE A 181 15.71 -2.11 -7.49
C PHE A 181 17.09 -1.48 -7.17
N SER A 182 18.00 -2.27 -6.59
CA SER A 182 19.35 -1.83 -6.14
C SER A 182 19.35 -0.90 -4.93
N ASN A 183 18.21 -0.76 -4.23
CA ASN A 183 18.16 -0.13 -2.91
C ASN A 183 18.10 -1.21 -1.85
N GLU A 184 18.81 -1.01 -0.75
CA GLU A 184 18.63 -1.79 0.46
C GLU A 184 17.25 -1.48 1.07
N VAL A 185 16.53 -2.53 1.46
CA VAL A 185 15.20 -2.41 2.07
C VAL A 185 15.06 -3.38 3.25
N SER A 186 14.23 -3.01 4.22
CA SER A 186 13.66 -3.94 5.20
C SER A 186 12.27 -4.34 4.77
N VAL A 187 11.95 -5.63 4.82
CA VAL A 187 10.64 -6.17 4.47
C VAL A 187 9.98 -6.74 5.71
N LEU A 188 8.80 -6.23 6.05
CA LEU A 188 7.89 -6.86 7.01
C LEU A 188 6.70 -7.44 6.24
N GLU A 189 6.41 -8.72 6.39
CA GLU A 189 5.30 -9.40 5.72
C GLU A 189 4.35 -9.99 6.74
N MET A 190 3.04 -9.90 6.45
CA MET A 190 1.97 -10.61 7.14
C MET A 190 1.20 -11.46 6.13
N ASP A 191 1.06 -12.74 6.38
CA ASP A 191 0.15 -13.65 5.69
C ASP A 191 -0.92 -14.12 6.67
N GLY A 192 -2.18 -14.10 6.27
CA GLY A 192 -3.31 -14.42 7.13
C GLY A 192 -4.25 -13.24 7.35
N GLN A 193 -5.08 -13.35 8.39
CA GLN A 193 -6.03 -12.32 8.78
C GLN A 193 -6.18 -12.28 10.30
N PHE A 194 -6.67 -11.17 10.82
CA PHE A 194 -7.08 -11.07 12.21
C PHE A 194 -8.55 -11.46 12.34
N ASP A 195 -8.85 -12.47 13.16
CA ASP A 195 -10.21 -12.86 13.49
C ASP A 195 -10.68 -12.15 14.77
N ARG A 196 -9.74 -11.82 15.66
CA ARG A 196 -10.03 -11.25 16.99
C ARG A 196 -9.11 -10.09 17.32
N LEU A 197 -9.63 -9.14 18.07
CA LEU A 197 -8.88 -7.94 18.46
C LEU A 197 -7.60 -8.26 19.27
N ASP A 198 -7.65 -9.29 20.10
CA ASP A 198 -6.48 -9.73 20.88
C ASP A 198 -5.30 -10.11 19.99
N GLU A 199 -5.54 -10.61 18.78
CA GLU A 199 -4.49 -10.99 17.82
C GLU A 199 -3.78 -9.74 17.28
N LEU A 200 -4.53 -8.69 16.97
CA LEU A 200 -3.99 -7.40 16.51
C LEU A 200 -3.18 -6.71 17.61
N ILE A 201 -3.72 -6.65 18.83
CA ILE A 201 -3.00 -6.08 20.00
C ILE A 201 -1.71 -6.86 20.27
N TYR A 202 -1.78 -8.18 20.20
CA TYR A 202 -0.61 -9.04 20.42
C TYR A 202 0.47 -8.76 19.37
N VAL A 203 0.12 -8.68 18.09
CA VAL A 203 1.07 -8.33 17.03
C VAL A 203 1.68 -6.95 17.24
N GLU A 204 0.86 -5.92 17.50
CA GLU A 204 1.34 -4.56 17.75
C GLU A 204 2.38 -4.52 18.87
N SER A 205 2.14 -5.27 19.96
CA SER A 205 3.04 -5.31 21.11
C SER A 205 4.42 -5.94 20.86
N HIS A 206 4.60 -6.66 19.74
CA HIS A 206 5.86 -7.34 19.37
C HIS A 206 6.58 -6.66 18.19
N LEU A 207 5.95 -5.71 17.52
CA LEU A 207 6.59 -4.90 16.47
C LEU A 207 7.33 -3.72 17.08
N SER A 208 8.42 -3.32 16.44
CA SER A 208 9.28 -2.21 16.87
C SER A 208 9.33 -1.11 15.81
N ASN A 209 9.66 0.13 16.21
CA ASN A 209 9.68 1.32 15.35
C ASN A 209 8.32 1.70 14.70
N LEU A 210 7.21 1.35 15.33
CA LEU A 210 5.85 1.68 14.85
C LEU A 210 5.54 3.20 14.80
N SER A 211 6.41 4.05 15.33
CA SER A 211 6.22 5.51 15.41
C SER A 211 4.96 5.95 16.19
N THR A 212 4.42 5.06 17.04
CA THR A 212 3.26 5.35 17.87
C THR A 212 3.58 6.34 19.00
N LYS A 213 2.58 7.11 19.42
CA LYS A 213 2.60 8.04 20.55
C LYS A 213 2.29 7.35 21.87
N TYR A 214 1.56 6.25 21.83
CA TYR A 214 1.21 5.43 22.98
C TYR A 214 0.97 3.97 22.55
N TYR A 215 1.00 3.07 23.53
CA TYR A 215 0.72 1.65 23.31
C TYR A 215 -0.70 1.43 22.81
N GLY A 216 -0.87 0.63 21.75
CA GLY A 216 -2.18 0.34 21.17
C GLY A 216 -2.69 1.39 20.19
N GLU A 217 -1.88 2.39 19.82
CA GLU A 217 -2.31 3.42 18.87
C GLU A 217 -2.61 2.83 17.49
N VAL A 218 -1.84 1.86 17.00
CA VAL A 218 -2.12 1.24 15.69
C VAL A 218 -3.49 0.56 15.72
N THR A 219 -3.71 -0.30 16.73
CA THR A 219 -4.99 -0.97 16.97
C THR A 219 -6.13 0.04 17.05
N GLN A 220 -5.96 1.12 17.82
CA GLN A 220 -6.99 2.13 17.99
C GLN A 220 -7.31 2.87 16.67
N GLN A 221 -6.31 3.21 15.86
CA GLN A 221 -6.55 3.87 14.58
C GLN A 221 -7.28 2.94 13.59
N MET A 222 -6.95 1.65 13.57
CA MET A 222 -7.66 0.67 12.75
C MET A 222 -9.13 0.52 13.17
N LEU A 223 -9.41 0.46 14.48
CA LEU A 223 -10.78 0.31 15.01
C LEU A 223 -11.70 1.50 14.72
N LYS A 224 -11.18 2.68 14.37
CA LYS A 224 -12.01 3.82 13.96
C LYS A 224 -12.74 3.59 12.64
N HIS A 225 -12.32 2.57 11.88
CA HIS A 225 -12.81 2.27 10.53
C HIS A 225 -13.28 0.81 10.38
N ALA A 226 -13.54 0.12 11.51
CA ALA A 226 -14.05 -1.25 11.54
C ALA A 226 -15.54 -1.35 11.18
#